data_AF-A0A7Y3P9G8-F1
#
_entry.id   AF-A0A7Y3P9G8-F1
#
_cell.length_a   1.000
_cell.length_b   1.000
_cell.length_c   1.000
_cell.angle_alpha   90.00
_cell.angle_beta   90.00
_cell.angle_gamma   90.00
#
_symmetry.space_group_name_H-M   'P 1'
#
loop_
_entity.id
_entity.type
_entity.pdbx_description
1 polymer ?
#
loop_
_entity_poly.entity_id
_entity_poly.type
_entity_poly.pdbx_seq_one_letter_code
_entity_poly.pdbx_strand_id
1 'polypeptide(L)'
;MNKESVPYRRTAFVCVHERAEGRVACGNPGRGGAELAQALKDGAKRLGLKGKARVARTGCLDLCEKGPNVFLFPDGEWLSDLKPADADAILKKLSD
;
A
#
# COMPACT_ATOMS: atom_id res chain seq x y z
N MET A 1 3.18 -16.05 23.90
CA MET A 1 2.84 -15.16 22.77
C MET A 1 1.69 -14.29 23.23
N ASN A 2 1.89 -12.98 23.32
CA ASN A 2 0.82 -12.06 23.71
C ASN A 2 -0.02 -11.75 22.47
N LYS A 3 -1.34 -11.77 22.62
CA LYS A 3 -2.29 -11.60 21.52
C LYS A 3 -3.21 -10.43 21.85
N GLU A 4 -3.22 -9.44 20.97
CA GLU A 4 -4.09 -8.28 21.03
C GLU A 4 -4.75 -8.08 19.66
N SER A 5 -5.87 -7.37 19.63
CA SER A 5 -6.51 -6.95 18.39
C SER A 5 -5.70 -5.84 17.74
N VAL A 6 -5.71 -5.80 16.41
CA VAL A 6 -5.11 -4.70 15.65
C VAL A 6 -5.85 -3.38 15.97
N PRO A 7 -5.15 -2.27 16.27
CA PRO A 7 -5.78 -1.04 16.77
C PRO A 7 -6.38 -0.15 15.66
N TYR A 8 -6.57 -0.69 14.45
CA TYR A 8 -7.11 0.03 13.30
C TYR A 8 -8.06 -0.89 12.52
N ARG A 9 -9.03 -0.30 11.83
CA ARG A 9 -10.07 -1.03 11.08
C ARG A 9 -9.53 -1.63 9.79
N ARG A 10 -8.67 -0.88 9.09
CA ARG A 10 -8.10 -1.27 7.79
C ARG A 10 -6.60 -1.02 7.69
N THR A 11 -5.92 -1.86 6.91
CA THR A 11 -4.52 -1.66 6.51
C THR A 11 -4.37 -1.73 5.00
N ALA A 12 -3.74 -0.72 4.41
CA ALA A 12 -3.15 -0.82 3.08
C ALA A 12 -1.70 -1.26 3.20
N PHE A 13 -1.40 -2.46 2.70
CA PHE A 13 -0.05 -2.97 2.53
C PHE A 13 0.44 -2.64 1.13
N VAL A 14 1.34 -1.66 1.03
CA VAL A 14 1.85 -1.13 -0.24
C VAL A 14 3.22 -1.76 -0.52
N CYS A 15 3.35 -2.44 -1.65
CA CYS A 15 4.63 -3.03 -2.05
C CYS A 15 5.60 -1.94 -2.52
N VAL A 16 6.73 -1.79 -1.83
CA VAL A 16 7.80 -0.85 -2.18
C VAL A 16 9.11 -1.56 -2.50
N HIS A 17 9.03 -2.86 -2.77
CA HIS A 17 10.22 -3.68 -2.99
C HIS A 17 10.95 -3.26 -4.26
N GLU A 18 12.26 -3.11 -4.13
CA GLU A 18 13.19 -2.88 -5.24
C GLU A 18 14.02 -4.15 -5.47
N ARG A 19 14.33 -4.41 -6.73
CA ARG A 19 15.26 -5.46 -7.14
C ARG A 19 16.39 -4.88 -7.98
N ALA A 20 17.58 -5.42 -7.80
CA ALA A 20 18.69 -5.24 -8.72
C ALA A 20 18.52 -6.15 -9.97
N GLU A 21 19.36 -5.94 -10.97
CA GLU A 21 19.55 -6.85 -12.12
C GLU A 21 18.37 -6.94 -13.11
N GLY A 22 17.58 -5.86 -13.24
CA GLY A 22 16.59 -5.73 -14.31
C GLY A 22 15.29 -6.55 -14.12
N ARG A 23 15.15 -7.30 -13.03
CA ARG A 23 13.86 -7.92 -12.66
C ARG A 23 12.88 -6.86 -12.20
N VAL A 24 11.64 -6.94 -12.65
CA VAL A 24 10.59 -6.00 -12.25
C VAL A 24 10.23 -6.15 -10.77
N ALA A 25 10.03 -5.02 -10.10
CA ALA A 25 9.49 -4.91 -8.75
C ALA A 25 8.77 -3.56 -8.57
N CYS A 26 7.80 -3.50 -7.66
CA CYS A 26 6.91 -2.34 -7.51
C CYS A 26 7.65 -1.04 -7.17
N GLY A 27 8.76 -1.11 -6.44
CA GLY A 27 9.57 0.04 -6.05
C GLY A 27 10.68 0.40 -7.04
N ASN A 28 10.89 -0.38 -8.11
CA ASN A 28 11.94 -0.03 -9.08
C ASN A 28 11.65 1.32 -9.77
N PRO A 29 12.69 2.04 -10.24
CA PRO A 29 12.54 3.30 -10.94
C PRO A 29 11.50 3.22 -12.08
N GLY A 30 10.57 4.18 -12.10
CA GLY A 30 9.50 4.25 -13.11
C GLY A 30 8.28 3.35 -12.83
N ARG A 31 8.30 2.51 -11.78
CA ARG A 31 7.15 1.68 -11.41
C ARG A 31 6.15 2.39 -10.51
N GLY A 32 6.60 3.30 -9.62
CA GLY A 32 5.70 4.17 -8.85
C GLY A 32 5.26 3.64 -7.47
N GLY A 33 5.75 2.49 -7.02
CA GLY A 33 5.32 1.89 -5.75
C GLY A 33 5.76 2.68 -4.51
N ALA A 34 6.95 3.28 -4.53
CA ALA A 34 7.45 4.10 -3.43
C ALA A 34 6.67 5.44 -3.33
N GLU A 35 6.41 6.05 -4.49
CA GLU A 35 5.65 7.29 -4.65
C GLU A 35 4.18 7.10 -4.23
N LEU A 36 3.57 5.98 -4.63
CA LEU A 36 2.23 5.60 -4.17
C LEU A 36 2.18 5.45 -2.65
N ALA A 37 3.15 4.75 -2.05
CA ALA A 37 3.20 4.59 -0.60
C ALA A 37 3.33 5.94 0.13
N GLN A 38 4.07 6.88 -0.44
CA GLN A 38 4.21 8.24 0.11
C GLN A 38 2.91 9.03 -0.03
N ALA A 39 2.29 9.04 -1.22
CA ALA A 39 1.02 9.70 -1.47
C ALA A 39 -0.10 9.20 -0.54
N LEU A 40 -0.17 7.88 -0.31
CA LEU A 40 -1.12 7.28 0.64
C LEU A 40 -0.85 7.70 2.08
N LYS A 41 0.40 7.77 2.52
CA LYS A 41 0.74 8.23 3.89
C LYS A 41 0.36 9.69 4.10
N ASP A 42 0.67 10.55 3.13
CA ASP A 42 0.39 11.98 3.22
C ASP A 42 -1.12 12.24 3.17
N GLY A 43 -1.84 11.54 2.30
CA GLY A 43 -3.30 11.61 2.25
C GLY A 43 -3.96 11.05 3.51
N ALA A 44 -3.49 9.94 4.06
CA ALA A 44 -4.01 9.40 5.32
C ALA A 44 -3.80 10.37 6.50
N LYS A 45 -2.66 11.08 6.53
CA LYS A 45 -2.41 12.14 7.51
C LYS A 45 -3.36 13.32 7.31
N ARG A 46 -3.51 13.79 6.06
CA ARG A 46 -4.41 14.89 5.68
C ARG A 46 -5.87 14.61 6.06
N LEU A 47 -6.32 13.38 5.89
CA LEU A 47 -7.68 12.93 6.20
C LEU A 47 -7.89 12.52 7.68
N GLY A 48 -6.85 12.63 8.53
CA GLY A 48 -6.98 12.29 9.95
C GLY A 48 -7.26 10.81 10.22
N LEU A 49 -6.72 9.91 9.39
CA LEU A 49 -6.93 8.45 9.50
C LEU A 49 -6.05 7.77 10.56
N LYS A 50 -5.24 8.53 11.29
CA LYS A 50 -4.38 7.98 12.36
C LYS A 50 -5.25 7.26 13.41
N GLY A 51 -4.93 5.99 13.66
CA GLY A 51 -5.69 5.14 14.59
C GLY A 51 -6.99 4.57 14.01
N LYS A 52 -7.38 4.93 12.78
CA LYS A 52 -8.52 4.37 12.06
C LYS A 52 -8.08 3.42 10.96
N ALA A 53 -7.08 3.83 10.19
CA ALA A 53 -6.46 3.03 9.15
C ALA A 53 -4.93 3.11 9.21
N ARG A 54 -4.26 2.11 8.65
CA ARG A 54 -2.80 2.03 8.54
C ARG A 54 -2.38 1.96 7.09
N VAL A 55 -1.38 2.77 6.71
CA VAL A 55 -0.63 2.58 5.46
C VAL A 55 0.72 2.00 5.84
N ALA A 56 1.00 0.78 5.40
CA ALA A 56 2.21 0.03 5.70
C ALA A 56 2.99 -0.23 4.40
N ARG A 57 4.30 0.02 4.43
CA ARG A 57 5.19 -0.42 3.35
C ARG A 57 5.53 -1.89 3.56
N THR A 58 5.65 -2.64 2.47
CA THR A 58 5.98 -4.07 2.48
C THR A 58 7.08 -4.41 1.50
N GLY A 59 7.67 -5.59 1.71
CA GLY A 59 8.55 -6.24 0.74
C GLY A 59 7.78 -6.80 -0.45
N CYS A 60 8.37 -7.77 -1.15
CA CYS A 60 7.73 -8.42 -2.28
C CYS A 60 6.42 -9.10 -1.86
N LEU A 61 5.39 -8.99 -2.71
CA LEU A 61 4.13 -9.71 -2.58
C LEU A 61 3.95 -10.72 -3.74
N ASP A 62 5.06 -11.14 -4.34
CA ASP A 62 5.23 -12.12 -5.43
C ASP A 62 4.58 -11.84 -6.78
N LEU A 63 3.70 -10.84 -6.88
CA LEU A 63 3.00 -10.48 -8.12
C LEU A 63 3.60 -9.24 -8.82
N CYS A 64 4.92 -9.21 -8.97
CA CYS A 64 5.64 -8.02 -9.43
C CYS A 64 5.29 -7.60 -10.87
N GLU A 65 4.97 -8.53 -11.75
CA GLU A 65 4.56 -8.26 -13.14
C GLU A 65 3.30 -7.39 -13.21
N LYS A 66 2.41 -7.52 -12.22
CA LYS A 66 1.16 -6.75 -12.11
C LYS A 66 1.32 -5.46 -11.29
N GLY A 67 2.50 -5.20 -10.73
CA GLY A 67 2.67 -4.11 -9.78
C GLY A 67 2.69 -2.71 -10.43
N PRO A 68 2.57 -1.63 -9.64
CA PRO A 68 2.54 -1.60 -8.17
C PRO A 68 1.32 -2.26 -7.54
N ASN A 69 1.55 -2.95 -6.42
CA ASN A 69 0.51 -3.70 -5.73
C ASN A 69 0.21 -3.13 -4.34
N VAL A 70 -1.08 -3.12 -3.99
CA VAL A 70 -1.60 -2.81 -2.66
C VAL A 70 -2.57 -3.90 -2.22
N PHE A 71 -2.36 -4.46 -1.03
CA PHE A 71 -3.29 -5.40 -0.40
C PHE A 71 -4.05 -4.70 0.73
N LEU A 72 -5.39 -4.78 0.71
CA LEU A 72 -6.25 -4.23 1.74
C LEU A 72 -6.70 -5.32 2.72
N PHE A 73 -6.42 -5.11 3.99
CA PHE A 73 -6.82 -6.00 5.07
C PHE A 73 -7.78 -5.26 6.03
N PRO A 74 -8.84 -5.90 6.55
CA PRO A 74 -9.20 -7.33 6.41
C PRO A 74 -10.04 -7.67 5.17
N ASP A 75 -10.37 -6.70 4.30
CA ASP A 75 -11.32 -6.90 3.20
C ASP A 75 -10.84 -7.94 2.16
N GLY A 76 -9.53 -8.23 2.11
CA GLY A 76 -8.97 -9.24 1.20
C GLY A 76 -8.83 -8.76 -0.24
N GLU A 77 -8.90 -7.44 -0.47
CA GLU A 77 -8.80 -6.86 -1.81
C GLU A 77 -7.35 -6.74 -2.26
N TRP A 78 -7.09 -7.16 -3.50
CA TRP A 78 -5.82 -6.97 -4.19
C TRP A 78 -5.96 -5.91 -5.26
N LEU A 79 -5.17 -4.85 -5.15
CA LEU A 79 -5.13 -3.76 -6.12
C LEU A 79 -3.77 -3.79 -6.84
N SER A 80 -3.79 -3.76 -8.16
CA SER A 80 -2.63 -3.90 -9.04
C SER A 80 -2.62 -2.83 -10.12
N ASP A 81 -1.50 -2.67 -10.82
CA ASP A 81 -1.26 -1.65 -11.86
C ASP A 81 -1.53 -0.22 -11.38
N LEU A 82 -1.22 0.03 -10.10
CA LEU A 82 -1.53 1.30 -9.45
C LEU A 82 -0.50 2.38 -9.75
N LYS A 83 -0.97 3.61 -9.87
CA LYS A 83 -0.16 4.83 -10.01
C LYS A 83 -0.31 5.68 -8.76
N PRO A 84 0.65 6.59 -8.48
CA PRO A 84 0.52 7.53 -7.36
C PRO A 84 -0.78 8.37 -7.38
N ALA A 85 -1.33 8.62 -8.57
CA ALA A 85 -2.60 9.33 -8.76
C ALA A 85 -3.82 8.56 -8.21
N ASP A 86 -3.74 7.24 -8.05
CA ASP A 86 -4.82 6.41 -7.52
C ASP A 86 -4.93 6.48 -5.99
N ALA A 87 -4.04 7.21 -5.32
CA ALA A 87 -3.97 7.29 -3.87
C ALA A 87 -5.29 7.75 -3.23
N ASP A 88 -5.98 8.75 -3.80
CA ASP A 88 -7.24 9.25 -3.25
C ASP A 88 -8.37 8.21 -3.34
N ALA A 89 -8.42 7.41 -4.41
CA ALA A 89 -9.39 6.32 -4.56
C ALA A 89 -9.15 5.20 -3.52
N ILE A 90 -7.89 4.87 -3.25
CA ILE A 90 -7.52 3.89 -2.22
C ILE A 90 -7.81 4.43 -0.82
N LEU A 91 -7.54 5.71 -0.55
CA LEU A 91 -7.83 6.34 0.73
C LEU A 91 -9.32 6.36 1.05
N LYS A 92 -10.18 6.51 0.04
CA LYS A 92 -11.63 6.35 0.20
C LYS A 92 -11.96 4.95 0.72
N LYS A 93 -11.39 3.90 0.12
CA LYS A 93 -11.55 2.51 0.60
C LYS A 93 -11.04 2.31 2.03
N LEU A 94 -10.04 3.06 2.49
CA LEU A 94 -9.56 2.98 3.88
C LEU A 94 -10.45 3.72 4.90
N SER A 95 -11.32 4.60 4.41
CA SER A 95 -12.17 5.47 5.24
C SER A 95 -13.60 4.97 5.38
N ASP A 96 -14.06 4.17 4.42
CA ASP A 96 -15.37 3.50 4.42
C ASP A 96 -15.49 2.49 5.60
#